data_AF-A0A7J7J9S0-F1
#
_entry.id   AF-A0A7J7J9S0-F1
#
_cell.length_a   1.000
_cell.length_b   1.000
_cell.length_c   1.000
_cell.angle_alpha   90.00
_cell.angle_beta   90.00
_cell.angle_gamma   90.00
#
_symmetry.space_group_name_H-M   'P 1'
#
loop_
_entity.id
_entity.type
_entity.pdbx_description
1 polymer ?
#
loop_
_entity_poly.entity_id
_entity_poly.type
_entity_poly.pdbx_seq_one_letter_code
_entity_poly.pdbx_strand_id
1 'polypeptide(L)'
;MYPDGTFIIKGRTADAIRFKIFGDVVYPGPIEKIVSKYPGIKNVLVVGAKINDLIGDEITYCIRMHDGEKEPTDEELLEFCAQNGLDEIQRAARIIYFDSFPSTANGRKFSKKLLKQKVEEMLEKDSNVGMTKWFQDLNKEIYQINY
;
A
#
# COMPACT_ATOMS: atom_id res chain seq x y z
N MET A 1 17.60 3.76 -19.63
CA MET A 1 17.89 5.09 -20.20
C MET A 1 17.11 5.16 -21.50
N TYR A 2 16.13 6.05 -21.60
CA TYR A 2 15.52 6.31 -22.90
C TYR A 2 16.53 7.05 -23.80
N PRO A 3 16.42 6.97 -25.13
CA PRO A 3 17.37 7.60 -26.06
C PRO A 3 17.45 9.14 -25.93
N ASP A 4 16.53 9.77 -25.19
CA ASP A 4 16.39 11.21 -24.99
C ASP A 4 17.05 11.73 -23.70
N GLY A 5 17.69 10.87 -22.90
CA GLY A 5 18.35 11.28 -21.65
C GLY A 5 17.38 11.58 -20.49
N THR A 6 16.10 11.24 -20.61
CA THR A 6 15.12 11.45 -19.53
C THR A 6 15.26 10.37 -18.46
N PHE A 7 15.52 10.78 -17.21
CA PHE A 7 15.53 9.90 -16.04
C PHE A 7 14.17 9.95 -15.35
N ILE A 8 13.44 8.83 -15.32
CA ILE A 8 12.21 8.70 -14.53
C ILE A 8 12.57 8.24 -13.13
N ILE A 9 12.47 9.15 -12.16
CA ILE A 9 12.64 8.81 -10.73
C ILE A 9 11.40 8.03 -10.29
N LYS A 10 11.49 6.69 -10.26
CA LYS A 10 10.38 5.81 -9.84
C LYS A 10 10.17 5.71 -8.32
N GLY A 11 11.10 6.24 -7.51
CA GLY A 11 11.07 6.19 -6.05
C GLY A 11 12.47 5.95 -5.45
N ARG A 12 12.59 5.90 -4.12
CA ARG A 12 13.83 5.47 -3.46
C ARG A 12 13.91 3.95 -3.45
N THR A 13 15.10 3.39 -3.67
CA THR A 13 15.34 1.92 -3.61
C THR A 13 14.92 1.30 -2.26
N ALA A 14 14.96 2.08 -1.18
CA ALA A 14 14.54 1.65 0.15
C ALA A 14 13.01 1.48 0.32
N ASP A 15 12.21 2.07 -0.56
CA ASP A 15 10.74 2.03 -0.50
C ASP A 15 10.14 0.99 -1.48
N ALA A 16 11.00 0.16 -2.10
CA ALA A 16 10.57 -0.87 -3.02
C ALA A 16 9.88 -2.03 -2.27
N ILE A 17 8.66 -2.37 -2.70
CA ILE A 17 7.86 -3.46 -2.14
C ILE A 17 8.20 -4.72 -2.92
N ARG A 18 8.64 -5.77 -2.23
CA ARG A 18 9.08 -7.02 -2.85
C ARG A 18 8.17 -8.18 -2.48
N PHE A 19 7.45 -8.68 -3.48
CA PHE A 19 6.67 -9.90 -3.36
C PHE A 19 7.56 -11.10 -3.64
N LYS A 20 7.73 -12.00 -2.65
CA LYS A 20 8.55 -13.21 -2.88
C LYS A 20 7.85 -14.22 -3.79
N ILE A 21 6.52 -14.25 -3.78
CA ILE A 21 5.73 -15.25 -4.52
C ILE A 21 5.65 -14.92 -6.01
N PHE A 22 5.55 -13.64 -6.36
CA PHE A 22 5.39 -13.21 -7.75
C PHE A 22 6.71 -12.80 -8.43
N GLY A 23 7.82 -12.70 -7.68
CA GLY A 23 9.12 -12.27 -8.20
C GLY A 23 9.17 -10.79 -8.63
N ASP A 24 8.11 -10.03 -8.37
CA ASP A 24 7.94 -8.65 -8.81
C ASP A 24 8.38 -7.62 -7.76
N VAL A 25 8.90 -6.51 -8.27
CA VAL A 25 9.24 -5.32 -7.48
C VAL A 25 8.22 -4.23 -7.80
N VAL A 26 7.39 -3.91 -6.82
CA VAL A 26 6.39 -2.85 -6.94
C VAL A 26 6.91 -1.56 -6.33
N TYR A 27 6.79 -0.47 -7.08
CA TYR A 27 7.15 0.86 -6.61
C TYR A 27 5.91 1.61 -6.14
N PRO A 28 5.93 2.22 -4.95
CA PRO A 28 4.75 2.87 -4.38
C PRO A 28 4.37 4.17 -5.12
N GLY A 29 5.30 4.84 -5.79
CA GLY A 29 5.06 6.17 -6.38
C GLY A 29 3.90 6.24 -7.39
N PRO A 30 3.87 5.36 -8.41
CA PRO A 30 2.74 5.29 -9.35
C PRO A 30 1.40 4.99 -8.67
N ILE A 31 1.41 4.10 -7.69
CA ILE A 31 0.22 3.70 -6.93
C ILE A 31 -0.30 4.88 -6.11
N GLU A 32 0.57 5.54 -5.35
CA GLU A 32 0.25 6.75 -4.57
C GLU A 32 -0.34 7.84 -5.47
N LYS A 33 0.20 8.03 -6.69
CA LYS A 33 -0.30 9.02 -7.64
C LYS A 33 -1.71 8.71 -8.15
N ILE A 34 -2.10 7.45 -8.24
CA ILE A 34 -3.44 7.07 -8.65
C ILE A 34 -4.39 7.18 -7.46
N VAL A 35 -4.05 6.58 -6.32
CA VAL A 35 -4.90 6.59 -5.12
C VAL A 35 -5.17 8.01 -4.64
N SER A 36 -4.18 8.92 -4.70
CA SER A 36 -4.35 10.34 -4.34
C SER A 36 -5.37 11.10 -5.19
N LYS A 37 -5.81 10.56 -6.33
CA LYS A 37 -6.86 11.16 -7.16
C LYS A 37 -8.26 10.84 -6.66
N TYR A 38 -8.42 9.91 -5.71
CA TYR A 38 -9.72 9.57 -5.16
C TYR A 38 -10.30 10.80 -4.41
N PRO A 39 -11.56 11.19 -4.67
CA PRO A 39 -12.17 12.34 -4.02
C PRO A 39 -12.24 12.14 -2.50
N GLY A 40 -11.74 13.12 -1.74
CA GLY A 40 -11.75 13.09 -0.28
C GLY A 40 -10.44 12.57 0.35
N ILE A 41 -9.51 11.99 -0.42
CA ILE A 41 -8.18 11.64 0.09
C ILE A 41 -7.31 12.90 0.21
N LYS A 42 -6.83 13.19 1.42
CA LYS A 42 -5.92 14.29 1.73
C LYS A 42 -4.47 13.89 1.49
N ASN A 43 -4.08 12.71 1.96
CA ASN A 43 -2.74 12.17 1.77
C ASN A 43 -2.80 10.65 1.64
N VAL A 44 -1.96 10.09 0.77
CA VAL A 44 -1.74 8.64 0.64
C VAL A 44 -0.25 8.33 0.72
N LEU A 45 0.07 7.27 1.44
CA LEU A 45 1.38 6.67 1.47
C LEU A 45 1.22 5.16 1.31
N VAL A 46 1.98 4.57 0.39
CA VAL A 46 1.97 3.14 0.15
C VAL A 46 3.26 2.57 0.73
N VAL A 47 3.09 1.57 1.60
CA VAL A 47 4.20 0.89 2.28
C VAL A 47 4.10 -0.61 2.07
N GLY A 48 5.26 -1.27 1.98
CA GLY A 48 5.36 -2.71 2.02
C GLY A 48 5.48 -3.17 3.46
N ALA A 49 4.47 -3.85 4.00
CA ALA A 49 4.51 -4.41 5.36
C ALA A 49 4.77 -5.92 5.30
N LYS A 50 5.62 -6.44 6.18
CA LYS A 50 5.97 -7.86 6.15
C LYS A 50 4.88 -8.68 6.84
N ILE A 51 4.28 -9.63 6.14
CA ILE A 51 3.31 -10.58 6.74
C ILE A 51 4.06 -11.78 7.34
N ASN A 52 4.79 -12.50 6.50
CA ASN A 52 5.49 -13.72 6.86
C ASN A 52 6.65 -13.96 5.89
N ASP A 53 7.53 -14.89 6.24
CA ASP A 53 8.73 -15.16 5.44
C ASP A 53 8.44 -15.85 4.09
N LEU A 54 7.25 -16.44 3.93
CA LEU A 54 6.82 -17.16 2.71
C LEU A 54 6.34 -16.19 1.61
N ILE A 55 5.47 -15.25 1.94
CA ILE A 55 4.84 -14.31 1.01
C ILE A 55 5.74 -13.07 0.77
N GLY A 56 6.42 -12.61 1.82
CA GLY A 56 7.24 -11.40 1.79
C GLY A 56 6.46 -10.15 2.24
N ASP A 57 6.64 -9.05 1.50
CA ASP A 57 5.95 -7.79 1.77
C ASP A 57 4.59 -7.75 1.06
N GLU A 58 3.58 -7.16 1.71
CA GLU A 58 2.28 -6.86 1.11
C GLU A 58 2.10 -5.36 0.89
N ILE A 59 1.30 -4.98 -0.11
CA ILE A 59 0.99 -3.57 -0.37
C ILE A 59 -0.08 -3.10 0.61
N THR A 60 0.30 -2.13 1.45
CA THR A 60 -0.62 -1.46 2.37
C THR A 60 -0.80 0.00 1.99
N TYR A 61 -2.05 0.41 1.74
CA TYR A 61 -2.41 1.80 1.54
C TYR A 61 -2.67 2.44 2.89
N CYS A 62 -1.82 3.40 3.25
CA CYS A 62 -2.03 4.26 4.41
C CYS A 62 -2.68 5.55 3.91
N ILE A 63 -3.93 5.79 4.29
CA ILE A 63 -4.75 6.86 3.75
C ILE A 63 -5.13 7.82 4.87
N ARG A 64 -5.10 9.11 4.57
CA ARG A 64 -5.67 10.15 5.39
C ARG A 64 -6.72 10.88 4.57
N MET A 65 -7.94 10.93 5.09
CA MET A 65 -9.05 11.65 4.48
C MET A 65 -9.01 13.14 4.85
N HIS A 66 -9.73 13.96 4.08
CA HIS A 66 -10.05 15.32 4.48
C HIS A 66 -11.01 15.32 5.67
N ASP A 67 -10.90 16.35 6.51
CA ASP A 67 -11.71 16.48 7.71
C ASP A 67 -13.20 16.59 7.32
N GLY A 68 -14.03 15.64 7.79
CA GLY A 68 -15.45 15.58 7.47
C GLY A 68 -15.83 14.73 6.25
N GLU A 69 -14.84 14.18 5.52
CA GLU A 69 -15.10 13.22 4.45
C GLU A 69 -15.34 11.81 4.99
N LYS A 70 -16.17 11.04 4.29
CA LYS A 70 -16.45 9.64 4.63
C LYS A 70 -15.37 8.73 4.03
N GLU A 71 -14.85 7.82 4.84
CA GLU A 71 -13.94 6.76 4.36
C GLU A 71 -14.66 5.89 3.31
N PRO A 72 -14.08 5.71 2.11
CA PRO A 72 -14.64 4.79 1.13
C PRO A 72 -14.52 3.36 1.61
N THR A 73 -15.39 2.50 1.11
CA THR A 73 -15.23 1.06 1.31
C THR A 73 -14.00 0.55 0.55
N ASP A 74 -13.44 -0.56 1.02
CA ASP A 74 -12.29 -1.20 0.38
C ASP A 74 -12.59 -1.51 -1.10
N GLU A 75 -13.80 -2.00 -1.39
CA GLU A 75 -14.24 -2.36 -2.74
C GLU A 75 -14.31 -1.12 -3.65
N GLU A 76 -14.90 -0.02 -3.19
CA GLU A 76 -14.97 1.23 -3.96
C GLU A 76 -13.58 1.78 -4.30
N LEU A 77 -12.66 1.79 -3.34
CA LEU A 77 -11.33 2.32 -3.56
C LEU A 77 -10.51 1.42 -4.50
N LEU A 78 -10.63 0.09 -4.36
CA LEU A 78 -9.97 -0.87 -5.23
C LEU A 78 -10.53 -0.84 -6.66
N GLU A 79 -11.84 -0.66 -6.82
CA GLU A 79 -12.47 -0.48 -8.12
C GLU A 79 -12.01 0.82 -8.79
N PHE A 80 -11.95 1.92 -8.04
CA PHE A 80 -11.37 3.17 -8.53
C PHE A 80 -9.92 2.95 -9.02
N CYS A 81 -9.12 2.22 -8.25
CA CYS A 81 -7.76 1.87 -8.64
C CYS A 81 -7.71 1.07 -9.94
N ALA A 82 -8.55 0.04 -10.08
CA ALA A 82 -8.65 -0.79 -11.27
C ALA A 82 -9.02 0.02 -12.52
N GLN A 83 -10.03 0.90 -12.40
CA GLN A 83 -10.47 1.76 -13.50
C GLN A 83 -9.39 2.78 -13.93
N ASN A 84 -8.48 3.13 -13.02
CA ASN A 84 -7.37 4.05 -13.29
C ASN A 84 -6.06 3.33 -13.73
N GLY A 85 -6.14 2.04 -14.05
CA GLY A 85 -5.05 1.28 -14.66
C GLY A 85 -4.08 0.63 -13.67
N LEU A 86 -4.49 0.40 -12.42
CA LEU A 86 -3.76 -0.48 -11.50
C LEU A 86 -4.07 -1.95 -11.77
N ASP A 87 -3.01 -2.71 -12.01
CA ASP A 87 -3.08 -4.17 -12.10
C ASP A 87 -3.52 -4.77 -10.76
N GLU A 88 -4.13 -5.96 -10.79
CA GLU A 88 -4.61 -6.64 -9.59
C GLU A 88 -3.52 -6.84 -8.54
N ILE A 89 -2.30 -7.20 -8.96
CA ILE A 89 -1.15 -7.36 -8.08
C ILE A 89 -0.66 -6.05 -7.44
N GLN A 90 -1.00 -4.90 -8.01
CA GLN A 90 -0.64 -3.57 -7.49
C GLN A 90 -1.70 -2.99 -6.55
N ARG A 91 -2.87 -3.64 -6.47
CA ARG A 91 -3.94 -3.27 -5.54
C ARG A 91 -3.50 -3.54 -4.11
N ALA A 92 -4.06 -2.75 -3.20
CA ALA A 92 -3.77 -2.92 -1.78
C ALA A 92 -4.23 -4.30 -1.32
N ALA A 93 -3.32 -5.04 -0.68
CA ALA A 93 -3.69 -6.14 0.20
C ALA A 93 -4.43 -5.61 1.42
N ARG A 94 -4.01 -4.42 1.90
CA ARG A 94 -4.61 -3.74 3.05
C ARG A 94 -4.84 -2.26 2.82
N ILE A 95 -5.94 -1.75 3.39
CA ILE A 95 -6.26 -0.33 3.44
C ILE A 95 -6.41 0.07 4.90
N ILE A 96 -5.61 1.04 5.33
CA ILE A 96 -5.62 1.53 6.71
C ILE A 96 -5.79 3.04 6.70
N TYR A 97 -6.83 3.50 7.38
CA TYR A 97 -7.11 4.92 7.56
C TYR A 97 -6.41 5.45 8.81
N PHE A 98 -5.80 6.62 8.67
CA PHE A 98 -5.07 7.31 9.73
C PHE A 98 -5.61 8.73 9.90
N ASP A 99 -5.89 9.13 11.14
CA ASP A 99 -6.19 10.53 11.48
C ASP A 99 -5.00 11.46 11.21
N SER A 100 -3.79 10.97 11.50
CA SER A 100 -2.54 11.66 11.19
C SER A 100 -1.40 10.69 10.93
N PHE A 101 -0.50 11.07 10.02
CA PHE A 101 0.70 10.31 9.74
C PHE A 101 1.84 10.67 10.71
N PRO A 102 2.68 9.69 11.09
CA PRO A 102 3.86 9.97 11.89
C PRO A 102 4.82 10.89 11.11
N SER A 103 5.03 12.08 11.66
CA SER A 103 5.99 13.05 11.13
C SER A 103 7.39 12.77 11.68
N THR A 104 8.41 13.12 10.90
CA THR A 104 9.78 13.23 11.42
C THR A 104 9.88 14.30 12.51
N ALA A 105 10.92 14.25 13.35
CA ALA A 105 11.15 15.18 14.47
C ALA A 105 11.11 16.68 14.10
N ASN A 106 11.34 17.03 12.83
CA ASN A 106 11.25 18.40 12.32
C ASN A 106 9.88 18.77 11.73
N GLY A 107 8.88 17.89 11.77
CA GLY A 107 7.50 18.13 11.31
C GLY A 107 7.31 18.32 9.80
N ARG A 108 8.40 18.49 9.02
CA ARG A 108 8.34 18.89 7.61
C ARG A 108 7.99 17.78 6.62
N LYS A 109 8.19 16.50 6.99
CA LYS A 109 7.96 15.36 6.10
C LYS A 109 7.41 14.16 6.86
N PHE A 110 6.42 13.49 6.26
CA PHE A 110 5.94 12.19 6.70
C PHE A 110 7.06 11.15 6.55
N SER A 111 7.25 10.33 7.58
CA SER A 111 8.28 9.30 7.57
C SER A 111 7.67 7.97 7.13
N LYS A 112 7.89 7.56 5.86
CA LYS A 112 7.47 6.23 5.38
C LYS A 112 8.05 5.10 6.24
N LYS A 113 9.25 5.28 6.79
CA LYS A 113 9.87 4.31 7.70
C LYS A 113 9.10 4.14 9.01
N LEU A 114 8.71 5.25 9.65
CA LEU A 114 7.93 5.19 10.90
C LEU A 114 6.51 4.68 10.64
N LEU A 115 5.94 5.04 9.49
CA LEU A 115 4.63 4.56 9.08
C LEU A 115 4.65 3.04 8.84
N LYS A 116 5.66 2.51 8.15
CA LYS A 116 5.86 1.07 7.98
C LYS A 116 5.94 0.35 9.33
N GLN A 117 6.75 0.85 10.27
CA GLN A 117 6.86 0.25 11.61
C GLN A 117 5.51 0.24 12.34
N LYS A 118 4.75 1.34 12.27
CA LYS A 118 3.44 1.43 12.90
C LYS A 118 2.43 0.46 12.28
N VAL A 119 2.48 0.27 10.95
CA VAL A 119 1.66 -0.74 10.26
C VAL A 119 2.07 -2.14 10.72
N GLU A 120 3.36 -2.46 10.75
CA GLU A 120 3.84 -3.77 11.23
C GLU A 120 3.40 -4.05 12.68
N GLU A 121 3.48 -3.07 13.58
CA GLU A 121 2.96 -3.17 14.95
C GLU A 121 1.44 -3.38 15.02
N MET A 122 0.68 -2.79 14.09
CA MET A 122 -0.77 -3.03 13.98
C MET A 122 -1.05 -4.47 13.53
N LEU A 123 -0.27 -4.97 12.56
CA LEU A 123 -0.40 -6.33 12.04
C LEU A 123 -0.02 -7.40 13.06
N GLU A 124 0.96 -7.12 13.93
CA GLU A 124 1.33 -8.02 15.03
C GLU A 124 0.21 -8.15 16.08
N LYS A 125 -0.58 -7.09 16.28
CA LYS A 125 -1.70 -7.08 17.24
C LYS A 125 -2.98 -7.69 16.64
N ASP A 126 -3.26 -7.34 15.39
CA ASP A 126 -4.42 -7.85 14.66
C ASP A 126 -4.01 -8.15 13.21
N SER A 127 -3.85 -9.44 12.92
CA SER A 127 -3.45 -9.89 11.58
C SER A 127 -4.53 -9.67 10.52
N ASN A 128 -5.76 -9.29 10.88
CA ASN A 128 -6.84 -9.02 9.93
C ASN A 128 -7.09 -7.53 9.68
N VAL A 129 -6.36 -6.62 10.36
CA VAL A 129 -6.60 -5.18 10.26
C VAL A 129 -6.51 -4.69 8.81
N GLY A 130 -7.57 -4.04 8.34
CA GLY A 130 -7.67 -3.44 7.01
C GLY A 130 -7.53 -4.42 5.85
N MET A 131 -7.69 -5.73 6.08
CA MET A 131 -7.45 -6.75 5.06
C MET A 131 -8.57 -6.81 4.03
N THR A 132 -8.20 -6.54 2.77
CA THR A 132 -9.13 -6.49 1.64
C THR A 132 -9.61 -7.88 1.25
N LYS A 133 -10.86 -7.99 0.80
CA LYS A 133 -11.53 -9.26 0.51
C LYS A 133 -10.79 -10.13 -0.52
N TRP A 134 -10.34 -9.54 -1.63
CA TRP A 134 -9.61 -10.28 -2.66
C TRP A 134 -8.31 -10.90 -2.11
N PHE A 135 -7.64 -10.21 -1.19
CA PHE A 135 -6.42 -10.71 -0.56
C PHE A 135 -6.71 -11.80 0.47
N GLN A 136 -7.86 -11.74 1.17
CA GLN A 136 -8.33 -12.85 2.00
C GLN A 136 -8.54 -14.12 1.18
N ASP A 137 -9.14 -13.98 -0.01
CA ASP A 137 -9.43 -15.10 -0.89
C ASP A 137 -8.16 -15.68 -1.52
N LEU A 138 -7.22 -14.83 -1.97
CA LEU A 138 -5.89 -15.26 -2.42
C LEU A 138 -5.14 -16.04 -1.33
N ASN A 139 -5.17 -15.57 -0.08
CA ASN A 139 -4.54 -16.29 1.03
C ASN A 139 -5.16 -17.68 1.21
N LYS A 140 -6.49 -17.81 1.17
CA LYS A 140 -7.14 -19.13 1.27
C LYS A 140 -6.67 -20.08 0.16
N GLU A 141 -6.55 -19.59 -1.07
CA GLU A 141 -6.07 -20.39 -2.20
C GLU A 141 -4.62 -20.85 -2.01
N ILE A 142 -3.72 -19.93 -1.62
CA ILE A 142 -2.30 -20.25 -1.38
C ILE A 142 -2.16 -21.28 -0.25
N TYR A 143 -2.93 -21.14 0.84
CA TYR A 143 -2.87 -22.07 1.97
C TYR A 143 -3.58 -23.41 1.70
N GLN A 144 -4.55 -23.47 0.80
CA GLN A 144 -5.19 -24.74 0.38
C GLN A 144 -4.31 -25.56 -0.57
N ILE A 145 -3.41 -24.95 -1.35
CA ILE A 145 -2.50 -25.66 -2.27
C ILE A 145 -1.33 -26.33 -1.53
N ASN A 146 -1.08 -25.97 -0.26
CA ASN A 146 0.04 -26.47 0.54
C ASN A 146 -0.33 -27.59 1.54
N TYR A 147 -1.52 -28.18 1.42
CA TYR A 147 -1.97 -29.38 2.17
C TYR A 147 -2.56 -30.41 1.22
#